data_AF-A0A8J8B007-F1
#
_entry.id   AF-A0A8J8B007-F1
#
_cell.length_a   1.000
_cell.length_b   1.000
_cell.length_c   1.000
_cell.angle_alpha   90.00
_cell.angle_beta   90.00
_cell.angle_gamma   90.00
#
_symmetry.space_group_name_H-M   'P 1'
#
loop_
_entity.id
_entity.type
_entity.pdbx_description
1 polymer ?
#
loop_
_entity_poly.entity_id
_entity_poly.type
_entity_poly.pdbx_seq_one_letter_code
_entity_poly.pdbx_strand_id
1 'polypeptide(L)'
;MSGFDPTGFIQWAFFTIIFEMVNSQVESFQHDVLERSTAWVSGIALTLLTLWVLSQGFLIVTGRSRDSLMGLVVGSLRAFLIVIAASSMSFAGTDLTDFLTERLPREIHQVVAGNDEDVGDAIDDNLKIMGLIFAITDSLPTADSDETADDQRMVTSLTGIGIAGPSVVGGAMLLLYKLALVLFVSFGPLFILCLLFDQTKDLFKRWLLYGVGTMFAMAVLSFMVSVATQLVAVTAVTFVGAYAAAGGPSSFGNGLNSAAIQQGGIGLLMSVLMVLTPPMAAMFFNGTLGQFAASSSFGSVGRNGTGQVSDFQQDWVKKKGQQEDGGNRDMA
;
A
#
# COMPACT_ATOMS: atom_id res chain seq x y z
N MET A 1 34.46 -11.46 35.02
CA MET A 1 34.46 -11.88 33.61
C MET A 1 33.05 -12.35 33.30
N SER A 2 32.18 -11.42 32.92
CA SER A 2 30.80 -11.71 32.51
C SER A 2 30.85 -12.44 31.18
N GLY A 3 30.35 -13.67 31.17
CA GLY A 3 30.21 -14.47 29.96
C GLY A 3 29.27 -13.75 29.00
N PHE A 4 29.69 -13.67 27.74
CA PHE A 4 28.82 -13.28 26.63
C PHE A 4 27.67 -14.29 26.59
N ASP A 5 26.43 -13.87 26.87
CA ASP A 5 25.27 -14.76 26.85
C ASP A 5 24.81 -14.94 25.39
N PRO A 6 25.02 -16.12 24.77
CA PRO A 6 24.71 -16.33 23.36
C PRO A 6 23.21 -16.45 23.10
N THR A 7 22.37 -16.52 24.14
CA THR A 7 20.92 -16.76 24.00
C THR A 7 20.20 -15.62 23.28
N GLY A 8 20.54 -14.36 23.55
CA GLY A 8 20.01 -13.20 22.82
C GLY A 8 20.43 -13.18 21.35
N PHE A 9 21.65 -13.62 21.05
CA PHE A 9 22.15 -13.78 19.68
C PHE A 9 21.45 -14.92 18.93
N ILE A 10 21.10 -16.01 19.62
CA ILE A 10 20.38 -17.16 19.05
C ILE A 10 18.91 -16.79 18.74
N GLN A 11 18.25 -16.02 19.61
CA GLN A 11 16.89 -15.52 19.33
C GLN A 11 16.86 -14.52 18.16
N TRP A 12 17.88 -13.65 18.06
CA TRP A 12 18.07 -12.75 16.93
C TRP A 12 18.25 -13.52 15.62
N ALA A 13 19.19 -14.46 15.58
CA ALA A 13 19.46 -15.27 14.40
C ALA A 13 18.21 -16.07 13.95
N PHE A 14 17.40 -16.55 14.89
CA PHE A 14 16.16 -17.25 14.58
C PHE A 14 15.15 -16.37 13.83
N PHE A 15 14.96 -15.11 14.25
CA PHE A 15 14.00 -14.20 13.62
C PHE A 15 14.41 -13.83 12.19
N THR A 16 15.69 -13.50 11.98
CA THR A 16 16.24 -13.17 10.66
C THR A 16 16.10 -14.35 9.69
N ILE A 17 16.41 -15.57 10.15
CA ILE A 17 16.24 -16.79 9.34
C ILE A 17 14.78 -17.02 8.95
N ILE A 18 13.83 -16.80 9.88
CA ILE A 18 12.40 -16.95 9.58
C ILE A 18 11.94 -15.89 8.58
N PHE A 19 12.35 -14.62 8.73
CA PHE A 19 12.00 -13.55 7.80
C PHE A 19 12.54 -13.80 6.39
N GLU A 20 13.80 -14.24 6.30
CA GLU A 20 14.44 -14.57 5.02
C GLU A 20 13.79 -15.79 4.36
N MET A 21 13.45 -16.81 5.15
CA MET A 21 12.69 -17.98 4.66
C MET A 21 11.32 -17.56 4.12
N VAL A 22 10.58 -16.72 4.83
CA VAL A 22 9.25 -16.25 4.39
C VAL A 22 9.38 -15.44 3.10
N ASN A 23 10.35 -14.52 3.01
CA ASN A 23 10.60 -13.74 1.80
C ASN A 23 10.91 -14.63 0.59
N SER A 24 11.82 -15.59 0.76
CA SER A 24 12.16 -16.55 -0.29
C SER A 24 10.94 -17.39 -0.70
N GLN A 25 10.10 -17.80 0.26
CA GLN A 25 8.87 -18.52 -0.04
C GLN A 25 7.87 -17.68 -0.84
N VAL A 26 7.74 -16.39 -0.51
CA VAL A 26 6.86 -15.45 -1.21
C VAL A 26 7.28 -15.26 -2.68
N GLU A 27 8.58 -15.12 -2.94
CA GLU A 27 9.13 -15.02 -4.30
C GLU A 27 8.93 -16.31 -5.09
N SER A 28 9.23 -17.46 -4.48
CA SER A 28 9.01 -18.75 -5.14
C SER A 28 7.53 -18.98 -5.48
N PHE A 29 6.62 -18.64 -4.56
CA PHE A 29 5.18 -18.68 -4.78
C PHE A 29 4.75 -17.74 -5.92
N GLN A 30 5.30 -16.53 -6.01
CA GLN A 30 5.00 -15.60 -7.10
C GLN A 30 5.32 -16.21 -8.45
N HIS A 31 6.53 -16.75 -8.62
CA HIS A 31 6.97 -17.34 -9.88
C HIS A 31 6.07 -18.51 -10.27
N ASP A 32 5.79 -19.42 -9.33
CA ASP A 32 4.89 -20.56 -9.53
C ASP A 32 3.48 -20.13 -9.96
N VAL A 33 2.90 -19.10 -9.31
CA VAL A 33 1.55 -18.64 -9.61
C VAL A 33 1.51 -17.87 -10.93
N LEU A 34 2.51 -17.03 -11.23
CA LEU A 34 2.62 -16.34 -12.51
C LEU A 34 2.73 -17.32 -13.67
N GLU A 35 3.57 -18.35 -13.55
CA GLU A 35 3.73 -19.37 -14.59
C GLU A 35 2.41 -20.11 -14.82
N ARG A 36 1.77 -20.57 -13.74
CA ARG A 36 0.47 -21.28 -13.82
C ARG A 36 -0.65 -20.39 -14.35
N SER A 37 -0.73 -19.13 -13.91
CA SER A 37 -1.76 -18.19 -14.32
C SER A 37 -1.62 -17.78 -15.78
N THR A 38 -0.39 -17.53 -16.25
CA THR A 38 -0.11 -17.17 -17.65
C THR A 38 -0.35 -18.35 -18.59
N ALA A 39 0.08 -19.56 -18.21
CA ALA A 39 -0.22 -20.77 -18.97
C ALA A 39 -1.74 -20.98 -19.10
N TRP A 40 -2.47 -20.86 -18.00
CA TRP A 40 -3.93 -21.00 -17.99
C TRP A 40 -4.64 -19.93 -18.83
N VAL A 41 -4.22 -18.66 -18.69
CA VAL A 41 -4.75 -17.54 -19.48
C VAL A 41 -4.49 -17.74 -20.96
N SER A 42 -3.32 -18.24 -21.38
CA SER A 42 -3.02 -18.48 -22.79
C SER A 42 -3.98 -19.50 -23.43
N GLY A 43 -4.28 -20.60 -22.73
CA GLY A 43 -5.22 -21.62 -23.21
C GLY A 43 -6.65 -21.11 -23.32
N ILE A 44 -7.10 -20.34 -22.32
CA ILE A 44 -8.45 -19.74 -22.33
C ILE A 44 -8.54 -18.62 -23.35
N ALA A 45 -7.49 -17.81 -23.52
CA ALA A 45 -7.45 -16.73 -24.49
C ALA A 45 -7.66 -17.25 -25.91
N LEU A 46 -6.99 -18.35 -26.28
CA LEU A 46 -7.10 -18.93 -27.62
C LEU A 46 -8.53 -19.42 -27.89
N THR A 47 -9.13 -20.13 -26.94
CA THR A 47 -10.51 -20.64 -27.06
C THR A 47 -11.53 -19.50 -27.13
N LEU A 48 -11.42 -18.49 -26.26
CA LEU A 48 -12.31 -17.33 -26.25
C LEU A 48 -12.15 -16.47 -27.51
N LEU A 49 -10.93 -16.25 -27.99
CA LEU A 49 -10.67 -15.51 -29.22
C LEU A 49 -11.28 -16.24 -30.42
N THR A 50 -11.13 -17.57 -30.48
CA THR A 50 -11.72 -18.39 -31.55
C THR A 50 -13.25 -18.29 -31.55
N LEU A 51 -13.89 -18.45 -30.39
CA LEU A 51 -15.34 -18.30 -30.25
C LEU A 51 -15.82 -16.89 -30.58
N TRP A 52 -15.05 -15.87 -30.18
CA TRP A 52 -15.38 -14.47 -30.45
C TRP A 52 -15.35 -14.16 -31.95
N VAL A 53 -14.29 -14.57 -32.65
CA VAL A 53 -14.16 -14.37 -34.10
C VAL A 53 -15.28 -15.11 -34.85
N LEU A 54 -15.61 -16.34 -34.44
CA LEU A 54 -16.69 -17.13 -35.05
C LEU A 54 -18.06 -16.46 -34.86
N SER A 55 -18.36 -15.98 -33.65
CA SER A 55 -19.59 -15.25 -33.34
C SER A 55 -19.73 -13.97 -34.17
N GLN A 56 -18.66 -13.19 -34.28
CA GLN A 56 -18.64 -11.98 -35.12
C GLN A 56 -18.81 -12.32 -36.61
N GLY A 57 -18.16 -13.37 -37.10
CA GLY A 57 -18.34 -13.87 -38.47
C GLY A 57 -19.79 -14.26 -38.78
N PHE A 58 -20.45 -14.98 -37.85
CA PHE A 58 -21.85 -15.37 -38.00
C PHE A 58 -22.80 -14.17 -38.06
N LEU A 59 -22.58 -13.13 -37.25
CA LEU A 59 -23.39 -11.90 -37.24
C LEU A 59 -23.25 -11.10 -38.54
N ILE A 60 -22.06 -11.09 -39.15
CA ILE A 60 -21.81 -10.43 -40.45
C ILE A 60 -22.49 -11.21 -41.57
N VAL A 61 -22.34 -12.54 -41.62
CA VAL A 61 -22.93 -13.39 -42.67
C VAL A 61 -24.46 -13.34 -42.66
N THR A 62 -25.08 -13.25 -41.48
CA THR A 62 -26.54 -13.16 -41.33
C THR A 62 -27.11 -11.75 -41.57
N GLY A 63 -26.27 -10.76 -41.89
CA GLY A 63 -26.69 -9.38 -42.18
C GLY A 63 -27.34 -8.64 -41.01
N ARG A 64 -27.27 -9.21 -39.79
CA ARG A 64 -27.79 -8.59 -38.56
C ARG A 64 -26.85 -7.54 -37.99
N SER A 65 -25.60 -7.53 -38.43
CA SER A 65 -24.59 -6.54 -38.09
C SER A 65 -24.51 -5.45 -39.15
N ARG A 66 -24.55 -4.18 -38.72
CA ARG A 66 -24.21 -3.01 -39.55
C ARG A 66 -22.70 -2.76 -39.58
N ASP A 67 -21.89 -3.54 -38.86
CA ASP A 67 -20.45 -3.37 -38.87
C ASP A 67 -19.85 -3.87 -40.18
N SER A 68 -19.08 -2.98 -40.80
CA SER A 68 -18.30 -3.29 -42.00
C SER A 68 -17.22 -4.34 -41.69
N LEU A 69 -16.72 -5.03 -42.73
CA LEU A 69 -15.56 -5.93 -42.63
C LEU A 69 -14.34 -5.27 -41.95
N MET A 70 -14.22 -3.94 -42.02
CA MET A 70 -13.20 -3.16 -41.31
C MET A 70 -13.34 -3.23 -39.79
N GLY A 71 -14.58 -3.27 -39.26
CA GLY A 71 -14.85 -3.42 -37.84
C GLY A 71 -14.37 -4.76 -37.28
N LEU A 72 -14.51 -5.84 -38.06
CA LEU A 72 -13.97 -7.15 -37.71
C LEU A 72 -12.44 -7.11 -37.61
N VAL A 73 -11.76 -6.50 -38.59
CA VAL A 73 -10.29 -6.42 -38.62
C VAL A 73 -9.76 -5.58 -37.46
N VAL A 74 -10.38 -4.44 -37.17
CA VAL A 74 -9.97 -3.59 -36.03
C VAL A 74 -10.25 -4.29 -34.70
N GLY A 75 -11.39 -4.98 -34.58
CA GLY A 75 -11.74 -5.75 -33.40
C GLY A 75 -10.81 -6.94 -33.15
N SER A 76 -10.43 -7.67 -34.21
CA SER A 76 -9.49 -8.79 -34.12
C SER A 76 -8.07 -8.34 -33.83
N LEU A 77 -7.62 -7.23 -34.42
CA LEU A 77 -6.32 -6.62 -34.10
C LEU A 77 -6.27 -6.21 -32.62
N ARG A 78 -7.33 -5.56 -32.11
CA ARG A 78 -7.43 -5.21 -30.69
C ARG A 78 -7.38 -6.45 -29.80
N ALA A 79 -8.16 -7.48 -30.12
CA ALA A 79 -8.18 -8.75 -29.37
C ALA A 79 -6.79 -9.40 -29.35
N PHE A 80 -6.12 -9.43 -30.51
CA PHE A 80 -4.76 -9.96 -30.64
C PHE A 80 -3.75 -9.20 -29.77
N LEU A 81 -3.79 -7.86 -29.79
CA LEU A 81 -2.92 -7.03 -28.94
C LEU A 81 -3.17 -7.28 -27.45
N ILE A 82 -4.41 -7.48 -27.03
CA ILE A 82 -4.76 -7.80 -25.63
C ILE A 82 -4.17 -9.15 -25.22
N VAL A 83 -4.26 -10.16 -26.08
CA VAL A 83 -3.71 -11.50 -25.80
C VAL A 83 -2.18 -11.46 -25.72
N ILE A 84 -1.52 -10.73 -26.62
CA ILE A 84 -0.07 -10.48 -26.52
C ILE A 84 0.27 -9.81 -25.20
N ALA A 85 -0.44 -8.73 -24.83
CA ALA A 85 -0.20 -8.02 -23.58
C ALA A 85 -0.36 -8.95 -22.36
N ALA A 86 -1.44 -9.73 -22.30
CA ALA A 86 -1.68 -10.69 -21.23
C ALA A 86 -0.57 -11.75 -21.12
N SER A 87 -0.05 -12.20 -22.27
CA SER A 87 1.02 -13.21 -22.32
C SER A 87 2.38 -12.63 -21.96
N SER A 88 2.64 -11.38 -22.35
CA SER A 88 3.89 -10.65 -22.08
C SER A 88 4.09 -10.30 -20.60
N MET A 89 3.01 -10.27 -19.81
CA MET A 89 3.07 -10.01 -18.37
C MET A 89 3.82 -11.11 -17.60
N SER A 90 4.00 -12.30 -18.18
CA SER A 90 4.88 -13.34 -17.61
C SER A 90 6.34 -12.87 -17.52
N PHE A 91 6.80 -12.13 -18.53
CA PHE A 91 8.20 -11.67 -18.63
C PHE A 91 8.41 -10.32 -17.96
N ALA A 92 7.48 -9.37 -18.14
CA ALA A 92 7.58 -8.04 -17.54
C ALA A 92 7.07 -7.97 -16.09
N GLY A 93 6.34 -8.99 -15.63
CA GLY A 93 5.73 -9.01 -14.30
C GLY A 93 6.74 -9.17 -13.18
N THR A 94 7.83 -9.91 -13.40
CA THR A 94 8.89 -10.09 -12.39
C THR A 94 9.65 -8.80 -12.12
N ASP A 95 10.02 -8.06 -13.18
CA ASP A 95 10.71 -6.77 -13.07
C ASP A 95 9.81 -5.70 -12.42
N LEU A 96 8.51 -5.73 -12.75
CA LEU A 96 7.55 -4.84 -12.12
C LEU A 96 7.41 -5.13 -10.63
N THR A 97 7.34 -6.40 -10.24
CA THR A 97 7.26 -6.75 -8.81
C THR A 97 8.55 -6.35 -8.09
N ASP A 98 9.73 -6.69 -8.60
CA ASP A 98 11.04 -6.30 -8.03
C ASP A 98 11.12 -4.79 -7.78
N PHE A 99 10.77 -4.00 -8.81
CA PHE A 99 10.74 -2.55 -8.70
C PHE A 99 9.80 -2.07 -7.57
N LEU A 100 8.62 -2.69 -7.45
CA LEU A 100 7.60 -2.26 -6.49
C LEU A 100 7.83 -2.78 -5.07
N THR A 101 8.44 -3.96 -4.90
CA THR A 101 8.60 -4.62 -3.60
C THR A 101 9.95 -4.35 -2.97
N GLU A 102 10.99 -4.10 -3.76
CA GLU A 102 12.36 -3.93 -3.26
C GLU A 102 12.88 -2.52 -3.53
N ARG A 103 12.77 -2.04 -4.76
CA ARG A 103 13.38 -0.76 -5.13
C ARG A 103 12.61 0.43 -4.57
N LEU A 104 11.30 0.43 -4.71
CA LEU A 104 10.46 1.54 -4.26
C LEU A 104 10.54 1.76 -2.73
N PRO A 105 10.48 0.73 -1.87
CA PRO A 105 10.72 0.89 -0.44
C PRO A 105 12.12 1.41 -0.10
N ARG A 106 13.16 0.93 -0.78
CA ARG A 106 14.55 1.37 -0.58
C ARG A 106 14.76 2.84 -0.95
N GLU A 107 14.22 3.27 -2.08
CA GLU A 107 14.28 4.67 -2.51
C GLU A 107 13.55 5.59 -1.54
N ILE A 108 12.40 5.15 -1.02
CA ILE A 108 11.66 5.88 0.01
C ILE A 108 12.48 5.95 1.30
N HIS A 109 13.09 4.84 1.70
CA HIS A 109 13.98 4.79 2.85
C HIS A 109 15.13 5.80 2.68
N GLN A 110 15.79 5.82 1.53
CA GLN A 110 16.86 6.78 1.22
C GLN A 110 16.42 8.24 1.38
N VAL A 111 15.24 8.59 0.89
CA VAL A 111 14.71 9.97 1.00
C VAL A 111 14.46 10.38 2.45
N VAL A 112 14.09 9.44 3.32
CA VAL A 112 13.70 9.70 4.72
C VAL A 112 14.89 9.60 5.67
N ALA A 113 15.62 8.50 5.55
CA ALA A 113 16.74 8.10 6.38
C ALA A 113 18.04 8.81 6.04
N GLY A 114 18.18 9.23 4.78
CA GLY A 114 19.45 9.65 4.23
C GLY A 114 20.48 8.52 4.11
N ASN A 115 20.06 7.25 4.18
CA ASN A 115 20.93 6.09 3.98
C ASN A 115 20.33 5.11 2.95
N ASP A 116 21.19 4.36 2.28
CA ASP A 116 20.79 3.45 1.18
C ASP A 116 20.34 2.06 1.67
N GLU A 117 20.18 1.89 2.99
CA GLU A 117 19.77 0.64 3.62
C GLU A 117 18.31 0.33 3.29
N ASP A 118 17.96 -0.96 3.22
CA ASP A 118 16.57 -1.35 3.11
C ASP A 118 15.86 -1.19 4.46
N VAL A 119 14.53 -1.04 4.41
CA VAL A 119 13.69 -0.99 5.61
C VAL A 119 13.88 -2.25 6.47
N GLY A 120 14.21 -3.40 5.85
CA GLY A 120 14.55 -4.64 6.54
C GLY A 120 15.81 -4.55 7.39
N ASP A 121 16.86 -3.89 6.90
CA ASP A 121 18.14 -3.75 7.63
C ASP A 121 17.98 -2.84 8.85
N ALA A 122 17.22 -1.74 8.70
CA ALA A 122 16.91 -0.85 9.82
C ALA A 122 16.10 -1.57 10.93
N ILE A 123 15.22 -2.51 10.55
CA ILE A 123 14.51 -3.38 11.50
C ILE A 123 15.49 -4.32 12.21
N ASP A 124 16.44 -4.93 11.47
CA ASP A 124 17.46 -5.81 12.05
C ASP A 124 18.33 -5.09 13.09
N ASP A 125 18.71 -3.84 12.81
CA ASP A 125 19.49 -3.02 13.74
C ASP A 125 18.72 -2.67 15.02
N ASN A 126 17.43 -2.37 14.92
CA ASN A 126 16.57 -2.20 16.10
C ASN A 126 16.52 -3.46 16.97
N LEU A 127 16.51 -4.65 16.34
CA LEU A 127 16.53 -5.93 17.04
C LEU A 127 17.89 -6.21 17.70
N LYS A 128 19.01 -5.77 17.11
CA LYS A 128 20.34 -5.83 17.75
C LYS A 128 20.40 -4.95 18.99
N ILE A 129 19.89 -3.72 18.91
CA ILE A 129 19.85 -2.78 20.04
C ILE A 129 18.97 -3.34 21.17
N MET A 130 17.86 -3.98 20.82
CA MET A 130 17.00 -4.70 21.77
C MET A 130 17.76 -5.81 22.52
N GLY A 131 18.51 -6.66 21.80
CA GLY A 131 19.34 -7.69 22.42
C GLY A 131 20.39 -7.12 23.40
N LEU A 132 20.98 -5.97 23.07
CA LEU A 132 21.91 -5.26 23.96
C LEU A 132 21.21 -4.75 25.23
N ILE A 133 20.00 -4.21 25.12
CA ILE A 133 19.23 -3.73 26.27
C ILE A 133 18.84 -4.87 27.19
N PHE A 134 18.47 -6.03 26.65
CA PHE A 134 18.24 -7.23 27.44
C PHE A 134 19.49 -7.66 28.21
N ALA A 135 20.65 -7.70 27.55
CA ALA A 135 21.91 -8.02 28.22
C ALA A 135 22.28 -7.00 29.32
N ILE A 136 22.03 -5.71 29.08
CA ILE A 136 22.21 -4.64 30.09
C ILE A 136 21.27 -4.86 31.27
N THR A 137 20.00 -5.15 30.98
CA THR A 137 18.98 -5.33 32.01
C THR A 137 19.28 -6.56 32.86
N ASP A 138 19.66 -7.69 32.26
CA ASP A 138 20.04 -8.91 32.98
C ASP A 138 21.32 -8.75 33.82
N SER A 139 22.20 -7.82 33.44
CA SER A 139 23.43 -7.51 34.20
C SER A 139 23.20 -6.67 35.46
N LEU A 140 21.99 -6.14 35.67
CA LEU A 140 21.64 -5.39 36.86
C LEU A 140 21.58 -6.33 38.08
N PRO A 141 22.26 -6.02 39.20
CA PRO A 141 22.20 -6.85 40.39
C PRO A 141 20.78 -6.81 40.97
N THR A 142 20.10 -7.96 40.96
CA THR A 142 18.85 -8.15 41.68
C THR A 142 19.15 -8.12 43.18
N ALA A 143 18.89 -6.98 43.82
CA ALA A 143 19.06 -6.82 45.25
C ALA A 143 17.93 -7.54 46.01
N ASP A 144 18.06 -8.86 46.16
CA ASP A 144 17.47 -9.78 47.17
C ASP A 144 16.02 -9.56 47.66
N SER A 145 15.21 -8.81 46.92
CA SER A 145 13.84 -8.43 47.24
C SER A 145 12.96 -8.66 46.02
N ASP A 146 11.81 -9.32 46.23
CA ASP A 146 10.85 -9.66 45.18
C ASP A 146 10.38 -8.41 44.40
N GLU A 147 10.38 -7.23 45.04
CA GLU A 147 9.98 -5.94 44.45
C GLU A 147 10.96 -5.46 43.35
N THR A 148 12.26 -5.66 43.53
CA THR A 148 13.27 -5.23 42.55
C THR A 148 13.29 -6.11 41.30
N ALA A 149 12.95 -7.39 41.44
CA ALA A 149 12.84 -8.33 40.32
C ALA A 149 11.61 -8.04 39.45
N ASP A 150 10.50 -7.63 40.06
CA ASP A 150 9.28 -7.27 39.33
C ASP A 150 9.45 -5.96 38.54
N ASP A 151 10.13 -4.96 39.12
CA ASP A 151 10.50 -3.73 38.41
C ASP A 151 11.41 -3.99 37.21
N GLN A 152 12.42 -4.85 37.36
CA GLN A 152 13.32 -5.23 36.27
C GLN A 152 12.58 -5.96 35.14
N ARG A 153 11.64 -6.86 35.48
CA ARG A 153 10.78 -7.55 34.51
C ARG A 153 9.87 -6.57 33.78
N MET A 154 9.26 -5.64 34.51
CA MET A 154 8.43 -4.59 33.94
C MET A 154 9.23 -3.73 32.97
N VAL A 155 10.42 -3.28 33.36
CA VAL A 155 11.31 -2.47 32.51
C VAL A 155 11.76 -3.23 31.26
N THR A 156 12.15 -4.50 31.40
CA THR A 156 12.52 -5.37 30.28
C THR A 156 11.35 -5.53 29.31
N SER A 157 10.15 -5.80 29.83
CA SER A 157 8.93 -5.98 29.05
C SER A 157 8.51 -4.70 28.31
N LEU A 158 8.46 -3.55 29.01
CA LEU A 158 8.04 -2.27 28.44
C LEU A 158 9.04 -1.72 27.42
N THR A 159 10.32 -1.77 27.74
CA THR A 159 11.38 -1.35 26.81
C THR A 159 11.40 -2.28 25.60
N GLY A 160 11.15 -3.57 25.84
CA GLY A 160 11.09 -4.56 24.79
C GLY A 160 9.94 -4.37 23.80
N ILE A 161 8.73 -4.15 24.30
CA ILE A 161 7.57 -3.80 23.48
C ILE A 161 7.80 -2.44 22.80
N GLY A 162 8.45 -1.49 23.48
CA GLY A 162 8.76 -0.17 22.94
C GLY A 162 9.69 -0.19 21.73
N ILE A 163 10.69 -1.07 21.74
CA ILE A 163 11.72 -1.15 20.70
C ILE A 163 11.35 -2.14 19.60
N ALA A 164 10.91 -3.34 19.99
CA ALA A 164 10.57 -4.39 19.04
C ALA A 164 9.16 -4.22 18.47
N GLY A 165 8.22 -3.60 19.20
CA GLY A 165 6.82 -3.47 18.78
C GLY A 165 6.66 -2.82 17.40
N PRO A 166 7.16 -1.59 17.18
CA PRO A 166 7.11 -0.92 15.88
C PRO A 166 7.80 -1.70 14.79
N SER A 167 8.98 -2.24 15.07
CA SER A 167 9.81 -2.96 14.09
C SER A 167 9.16 -4.27 13.63
N VAL A 168 8.56 -5.02 14.56
CA VAL A 168 7.83 -6.27 14.27
C VAL A 168 6.53 -5.99 13.53
N VAL A 169 5.76 -4.98 13.96
CA VAL A 169 4.51 -4.58 13.29
C VAL A 169 4.80 -4.07 11.88
N GLY A 170 5.84 -3.25 11.72
CA GLY A 170 6.32 -2.76 10.43
C GLY A 170 6.78 -3.90 9.52
N GLY A 171 7.63 -4.80 10.02
CA GLY A 171 8.09 -5.98 9.27
C GLY A 171 6.94 -6.89 8.84
N ALA A 172 6.00 -7.18 9.74
CA ALA A 172 4.82 -7.99 9.42
C ALA A 172 3.93 -7.31 8.36
N MET A 173 3.73 -6.00 8.45
CA MET A 173 2.93 -5.25 7.47
C MET A 173 3.62 -5.17 6.11
N LEU A 174 4.94 -4.98 6.06
CA LEU A 174 5.70 -5.01 4.81
C LEU A 174 5.57 -6.37 4.12
N LEU A 175 5.66 -7.49 4.88
CA LEU A 175 5.42 -8.83 4.34
C LEU A 175 3.99 -9.02 3.82
N LEU A 176 2.99 -8.56 4.57
CA LEU A 176 1.58 -8.65 4.15
C LEU A 176 1.32 -7.88 2.85
N TYR A 177 1.91 -6.70 2.70
CA TYR A 177 1.77 -5.94 1.47
C TYR A 177 2.64 -6.48 0.31
N LYS A 178 3.83 -7.04 0.59
CA LYS A 178 4.61 -7.78 -0.42
C LYS A 178 3.77 -8.92 -0.97
N LEU A 179 3.13 -9.70 -0.09
CA LEU A 179 2.17 -10.75 -0.47
C LEU A 179 1.00 -10.21 -1.31
N ALA A 180 0.41 -9.07 -0.93
CA ALA A 180 -0.67 -8.46 -1.69
C ALA A 180 -0.23 -8.04 -3.10
N LEU A 181 0.98 -7.47 -3.26
CA LEU A 181 1.55 -7.10 -4.56
C LEU A 181 1.89 -8.32 -5.41
N VAL A 182 2.47 -9.35 -4.79
CA VAL A 182 2.73 -10.64 -5.45
C VAL A 182 1.45 -11.21 -6.02
N LEU A 183 0.38 -11.28 -5.22
CA LEU A 183 -0.93 -11.75 -5.70
C LEU A 183 -1.51 -10.83 -6.78
N PHE A 184 -1.38 -9.52 -6.61
CA PHE A 184 -1.86 -8.52 -7.57
C PHE A 184 -1.25 -8.72 -8.96
N VAL A 185 0.07 -8.85 -9.03
CA VAL A 185 0.80 -9.07 -10.28
C VAL A 185 0.53 -10.48 -10.82
N SER A 186 0.47 -11.48 -9.95
CA SER A 186 0.19 -12.88 -10.32
C SER A 186 -1.15 -13.08 -11.03
N PHE A 187 -2.19 -12.34 -10.63
CA PHE A 187 -3.50 -12.35 -11.30
C PHE A 187 -3.61 -11.36 -12.46
N GLY A 188 -2.59 -10.53 -12.72
CA GLY A 188 -2.57 -9.54 -13.78
C GLY A 188 -2.94 -10.06 -15.17
N PRO A 189 -2.41 -11.21 -15.64
CA PRO A 189 -2.79 -11.80 -16.93
C PRO A 189 -4.29 -12.03 -17.09
N LEU A 190 -4.98 -12.44 -16.02
CA LEU A 190 -6.43 -12.70 -16.03
C LEU A 190 -7.21 -11.39 -16.19
N PHE A 191 -6.84 -10.36 -15.43
CA PHE A 191 -7.49 -9.05 -15.55
C PHE A 191 -7.19 -8.37 -16.89
N ILE A 192 -6.00 -8.54 -17.47
CA ILE A 192 -5.72 -8.06 -18.84
C ILE A 192 -6.62 -8.78 -19.84
N LEU A 193 -6.84 -10.10 -19.70
CA LEU A 193 -7.75 -10.84 -20.56
C LEU A 193 -9.19 -10.28 -20.51
N CYS A 194 -9.63 -9.75 -19.36
CA CYS A 194 -10.93 -9.07 -19.24
C CYS A 194 -11.07 -7.84 -20.16
N LEU A 195 -10.00 -7.30 -20.76
CA LEU A 195 -10.12 -6.27 -21.79
C LEU A 195 -10.70 -6.79 -23.11
N LEU A 196 -10.71 -8.10 -23.32
CA LEU A 196 -11.21 -8.74 -24.55
C LEU A 196 -12.69 -8.44 -24.79
N PHE A 197 -13.51 -8.40 -23.73
CA PHE A 197 -14.95 -8.13 -23.82
C PHE A 197 -15.29 -6.78 -23.22
N ASP A 198 -16.20 -6.03 -23.86
CA ASP A 198 -16.68 -4.74 -23.34
C ASP A 198 -17.27 -4.81 -21.93
N GLN A 199 -17.95 -5.92 -21.61
CA GLN A 199 -18.59 -6.13 -20.31
C GLN A 199 -17.59 -6.30 -19.15
N THR A 200 -16.41 -6.86 -19.42
CA THR A 200 -15.41 -7.18 -18.39
C THR A 200 -14.32 -6.12 -18.25
N LYS A 201 -14.31 -5.09 -19.11
CA LYS A 201 -13.34 -3.97 -19.05
C LYS A 201 -13.36 -3.21 -17.73
N ASP A 202 -14.50 -3.15 -17.06
CA ASP A 202 -14.60 -2.48 -15.75
C ASP A 202 -13.76 -3.21 -14.68
N LEU A 203 -13.69 -4.54 -14.73
CA LEU A 203 -12.87 -5.33 -13.81
C LEU A 203 -11.39 -5.01 -13.96
N PHE A 204 -10.89 -4.86 -15.20
CA PHE A 204 -9.51 -4.44 -15.44
C PHE A 204 -9.24 -3.05 -14.87
N LYS A 205 -10.14 -2.09 -15.08
CA LYS A 205 -9.98 -0.72 -14.56
C LYS A 205 -9.94 -0.70 -13.03
N ARG A 206 -10.85 -1.44 -12.38
CA ARG A 206 -10.89 -1.55 -10.92
C ARG A 206 -9.66 -2.24 -10.37
N TRP A 207 -9.23 -3.33 -10.99
CA TRP A 207 -7.99 -4.02 -10.64
C TRP A 207 -6.81 -3.05 -10.73
N LEU A 208 -6.66 -2.36 -11.86
CA LEU A 208 -5.55 -1.41 -12.06
C LEU A 208 -5.60 -0.25 -11.05
N LEU A 209 -6.77 0.36 -10.83
CA LEU A 209 -6.93 1.45 -9.84
C LEU A 209 -6.63 0.97 -8.41
N TYR A 210 -7.13 -0.20 -8.03
CA TYR A 210 -6.85 -0.80 -6.73
C TYR A 210 -5.36 -1.08 -6.56
N GLY A 211 -4.71 -1.66 -7.57
CA GLY A 211 -3.27 -1.95 -7.55
C GLY A 211 -2.40 -0.70 -7.41
N VAL A 212 -2.71 0.36 -8.14
CA VAL A 212 -1.99 1.63 -7.97
C VAL A 212 -2.25 2.21 -6.58
N GLY A 213 -3.47 2.10 -6.06
CA GLY A 213 -3.81 2.50 -4.70
C GLY A 213 -3.05 1.72 -3.62
N THR A 214 -2.87 0.40 -3.80
CA THR A 214 -2.09 -0.42 -2.88
C THR A 214 -0.60 -0.13 -2.99
N MET A 215 -0.08 0.19 -4.17
CA MET A 215 1.32 0.65 -4.35
C MET A 215 1.57 1.99 -3.64
N PHE A 216 0.64 2.95 -3.77
CA PHE A 216 0.73 4.21 -3.04
C PHE A 216 0.64 4.01 -1.53
N ALA A 217 -0.27 3.14 -1.07
CA ALA A 217 -0.36 2.77 0.35
C ALA A 217 0.92 2.10 0.87
N MET A 218 1.56 1.28 0.04
CA MET A 218 2.86 0.67 0.33
C MET A 218 3.97 1.70 0.46
N ALA A 219 4.01 2.68 -0.44
CA ALA A 219 4.98 3.76 -0.37
C ALA A 219 4.88 4.49 0.97
N VAL A 220 3.65 4.85 1.36
CA VAL A 220 3.39 5.53 2.63
C VAL A 220 3.69 4.62 3.83
N LEU A 221 3.39 3.31 3.74
CA LEU A 221 3.76 2.36 4.77
C LEU A 221 5.28 2.31 4.94
N SER A 222 6.04 2.10 3.86
CA SER A 222 7.50 2.05 3.88
C SER A 222 8.11 3.31 4.50
N PHE A 223 7.60 4.48 4.11
CA PHE A 223 7.94 5.76 4.75
C PHE A 223 7.69 5.74 6.25
N MET A 224 6.49 5.32 6.67
CA MET A 224 6.11 5.33 8.08
C MET A 224 6.93 4.32 8.89
N VAL A 225 7.22 3.16 8.30
CA VAL A 225 8.09 2.15 8.92
C VAL A 225 9.49 2.72 9.11
N SER A 226 10.07 3.35 8.08
CA SER A 226 11.39 4.01 8.15
C SER A 226 11.46 5.03 9.29
N VAL A 227 10.53 6.00 9.32
CA VAL A 227 10.52 7.05 10.35
C VAL A 227 10.40 6.46 11.76
N ALA A 228 9.46 5.53 11.96
CA ALA A 228 9.23 4.98 13.29
C ALA A 228 10.36 4.05 13.74
N THR A 229 10.94 3.25 12.85
CA THR A 229 12.12 2.44 13.14
C THR A 229 13.29 3.31 13.58
N GLN A 230 13.55 4.44 12.90
CA GLN A 230 14.62 5.36 13.27
C GLN A 230 14.38 6.08 14.60
N LEU A 231 13.17 6.58 14.83
CA LEU A 231 12.85 7.25 16.09
C LEU A 231 13.04 6.31 17.28
N VAL A 232 12.62 5.06 17.13
CA VAL A 232 12.79 4.02 18.14
C VAL A 232 14.26 3.63 18.33
N ALA A 233 15.02 3.55 17.23
CA ALA A 233 16.47 3.28 17.27
C ALA A 233 17.22 4.35 18.07
N VAL A 234 16.96 5.62 17.74
CA VAL A 234 17.61 6.77 18.38
C VAL A 234 17.28 6.80 19.86
N THR A 235 16.02 6.63 20.26
CA THR A 235 15.67 6.63 21.69
C THR A 235 16.26 5.43 22.43
N ALA A 236 16.32 4.26 21.81
CA ALA A 236 16.96 3.09 22.38
C ALA A 236 18.48 3.26 22.57
N VAL A 237 19.18 3.84 21.59
CA VAL A 237 20.62 4.17 21.71
C VAL A 237 20.85 5.20 22.81
N THR A 238 20.00 6.22 22.92
CA THR A 238 20.12 7.21 24.01
C THR A 238 19.91 6.58 25.38
N PHE A 239 19.02 5.59 25.51
CA PHE A 239 18.80 4.84 26.73
C PHE A 239 20.06 4.04 27.13
N VAL A 240 20.65 3.30 26.18
CA VAL A 240 21.91 2.56 26.40
C VAL A 240 23.06 3.51 26.74
N GLY A 241 23.17 4.64 26.03
CA GLY A 241 24.19 5.66 26.28
C GLY A 241 24.06 6.30 27.66
N ALA A 242 22.83 6.60 28.09
CA ALA A 242 22.56 7.13 29.43
C ALA A 242 22.93 6.12 30.53
N TYR A 243 22.65 4.83 30.33
CA TYR A 243 23.07 3.77 31.25
C TYR A 243 24.60 3.68 31.36
N ALA A 244 25.32 3.73 30.23
CA ALA A 244 26.78 3.70 30.21
C ALA A 244 27.38 4.95 30.89
N ALA A 245 26.82 6.13 30.64
CA ALA A 245 27.26 7.39 31.24
C ALA A 245 27.00 7.46 32.76
N ALA A 246 25.97 6.77 33.25
CA ALA A 246 25.68 6.67 34.68
C ALA A 246 26.66 5.75 35.45
N GLY A 247 27.63 5.11 34.77
CA GLY A 247 28.60 4.24 35.44
C GLY A 247 28.07 2.84 35.76
N GLY A 248 27.00 2.42 35.06
CA GLY A 248 26.47 1.06 35.15
C GLY A 248 25.37 0.86 36.20
N PRO A 249 25.15 -0.41 36.63
CA PRO A 249 23.93 -0.80 37.34
C PRO A 249 23.61 -0.04 38.62
N SER A 250 24.64 0.42 39.33
CA SER A 250 24.53 0.99 40.67
C SER A 250 24.00 2.42 40.73
N SER A 251 23.95 3.15 39.60
CA SER A 251 23.52 4.56 39.57
C SER A 251 22.28 4.83 38.70
N PHE A 252 21.80 3.83 37.95
CA PHE A 252 20.71 4.01 36.97
C PHE A 252 19.32 3.61 37.52
N GLY A 253 19.26 2.99 38.71
CA GLY A 253 18.09 2.28 39.24
C GLY A 253 16.80 3.09 39.38
N ASN A 254 16.86 4.41 39.64
CA ASN A 254 15.66 5.22 39.85
C ASN A 254 15.08 5.85 38.56
N GLY A 255 15.81 5.86 37.44
CA GLY A 255 15.36 6.44 36.16
C GLY A 255 14.90 5.40 35.12
N LEU A 256 15.20 4.12 35.34
CA LEU A 256 14.91 3.00 34.44
C LEU A 256 13.41 2.83 34.18
N ASN A 257 12.59 2.84 35.24
CA ASN A 257 11.14 2.64 35.13
C ASN A 257 10.48 3.78 34.32
N SER A 258 10.81 5.04 34.59
CA SER A 258 10.27 6.17 33.82
C SER A 258 10.70 6.16 32.37
N ALA A 259 11.96 5.80 32.08
CA ALA A 259 12.48 5.71 30.72
C ALA A 259 11.87 4.53 29.95
N ALA A 260 11.66 3.38 30.60
CA ALA A 260 10.98 2.23 30.02
C ALA A 260 9.52 2.51 29.69
N ILE A 261 8.79 3.21 30.57
CA ILE A 261 7.41 3.65 30.31
C ILE A 261 7.36 4.60 29.11
N GLN A 262 8.29 5.55 29.03
CA GLN A 262 8.35 6.48 27.91
C GLN A 262 8.67 5.77 26.59
N GLN A 263 9.63 4.84 26.60
CA GLN A 263 10.00 4.04 25.42
C GLN A 263 8.86 3.11 24.98
N GLY A 264 8.21 2.43 25.94
CA GLY A 264 7.03 1.60 25.67
C GLY A 264 5.87 2.39 25.08
N GLY A 265 5.62 3.59 25.59
CA GLY A 265 4.59 4.50 25.07
C GLY A 265 4.87 4.98 23.65
N ILE A 266 6.12 5.35 23.35
CA ILE A 266 6.53 5.76 21.98
C ILE A 266 6.39 4.58 21.02
N GLY A 267 6.82 3.38 21.41
CA GLY A 267 6.70 2.20 20.56
C GLY A 267 5.25 1.79 20.29
N LEU A 268 4.37 1.85 21.29
CA LEU A 268 2.94 1.62 21.05
C LEU A 268 2.33 2.67 20.12
N LEU A 269 2.64 3.95 20.32
CA LEU A 269 2.15 5.02 19.46
C LEU A 269 2.60 4.82 18.01
N MET A 270 3.89 4.55 17.80
CA MET A 270 4.45 4.30 16.47
C MET A 270 3.83 3.07 15.81
N SER A 271 3.60 1.99 16.56
CA SER A 271 2.94 0.79 16.05
C SER A 271 1.51 1.09 15.57
N VAL A 272 0.75 1.87 16.34
CA VAL A 272 -0.60 2.29 15.96
C VAL A 272 -0.57 3.15 14.69
N LEU A 273 0.36 4.11 14.61
CA LEU A 273 0.50 4.94 13.40
C LEU A 273 0.89 4.11 12.17
N MET A 274 1.80 3.14 12.30
CA MET A 274 2.17 2.24 11.20
C MET A 274 0.98 1.42 10.69
N VAL A 275 0.08 0.96 11.57
CA VAL A 275 -1.09 0.17 11.16
C VAL A 275 -2.15 1.02 10.47
N LEU A 276 -2.35 2.26 10.92
CA LEU A 276 -3.44 3.12 10.45
C LEU A 276 -3.11 3.93 9.19
N THR A 277 -1.84 4.31 8.99
CA THR A 277 -1.44 5.18 7.88
C THR A 277 -1.66 4.55 6.49
N PRO A 278 -1.31 3.27 6.24
CA PRO A 278 -1.48 2.64 4.93
C PRO A 278 -2.92 2.59 4.42
N PRO A 279 -3.94 2.12 5.19
CA PRO A 279 -5.31 2.12 4.71
C PRO A 279 -5.84 3.54 4.48
N MET A 280 -5.40 4.53 5.26
CA MET A 280 -5.77 5.93 5.01
C MET A 280 -5.20 6.45 3.69
N ALA A 281 -3.96 6.12 3.35
CA ALA A 281 -3.35 6.47 2.06
C ALA A 281 -4.06 5.78 0.87
N ALA A 282 -4.41 4.49 1.03
CA ALA A 282 -5.19 3.76 0.03
C ALA A 282 -6.56 4.41 -0.19
N MET A 283 -7.27 4.78 0.88
CA MET A 283 -8.58 5.42 0.82
C MET A 283 -8.50 6.82 0.20
N PHE A 284 -7.45 7.58 0.52
CA PHE A 284 -7.21 8.88 -0.11
C PHE A 284 -7.06 8.72 -1.63
N PHE A 285 -6.23 7.79 -2.10
CA PHE A 285 -6.01 7.57 -3.54
C PHE A 285 -7.27 7.05 -4.25
N ASN A 286 -7.92 6.03 -3.68
CA ASN A 286 -9.15 5.45 -4.25
C ASN A 286 -10.34 6.44 -4.22
N GLY A 287 -10.43 7.28 -3.19
CA GLY A 287 -11.51 8.27 -3.02
C GLY A 287 -11.32 9.51 -3.89
N THR A 288 -10.10 10.08 -3.95
CA THR A 288 -9.84 11.27 -4.78
C THR A 288 -9.84 10.92 -6.26
N LEU A 289 -9.13 9.87 -6.70
CA LEU A 289 -9.08 9.52 -8.12
C LEU A 289 -10.37 8.84 -8.64
N GLY A 290 -11.10 8.13 -7.78
CA GLY A 290 -12.45 7.66 -8.12
C GLY A 290 -13.40 8.81 -8.43
N GLN A 291 -13.28 9.93 -7.71
CA GLN A 291 -14.05 11.15 -7.96
C GLN A 291 -13.52 11.92 -9.18
N PHE A 292 -12.20 11.98 -9.42
CA PHE A 292 -11.63 12.58 -10.63
C PHE A 292 -11.98 11.81 -11.91
N ALA A 293 -12.07 10.47 -11.86
CA ALA A 293 -12.53 9.67 -13.00
C ALA A 293 -14.02 9.91 -13.30
N ALA A 294 -14.86 10.01 -12.25
CA ALA A 294 -16.29 10.31 -12.36
C ALA A 294 -16.57 11.78 -12.79
N SER A 295 -15.68 12.71 -12.43
CA SER A 295 -15.79 14.15 -12.73
C SER A 295 -14.84 14.61 -13.84
N SER A 296 -14.24 13.69 -14.59
CA SER A 296 -13.38 14.06 -15.72
C SER A 296 -14.22 14.76 -16.79
N SER A 297 -13.98 16.05 -16.98
CA SER A 297 -14.65 16.90 -17.96
C SER A 297 -14.47 16.39 -19.40
N PHE A 298 -13.45 15.57 -19.66
CA PHE A 298 -13.26 14.86 -20.93
C PHE A 298 -14.33 13.78 -21.21
N GLY A 299 -14.99 13.22 -20.20
CA GLY A 299 -16.15 12.33 -20.35
C GLY A 299 -17.50 13.07 -20.39
N SER A 300 -17.55 14.30 -19.87
CA SER A 300 -18.76 15.13 -19.87
C SER A 300 -19.02 15.82 -21.22
N VAL A 301 -17.99 16.04 -22.04
CA VAL A 301 -18.13 16.77 -23.32
C VAL A 301 -18.84 15.92 -24.40
N GLY A 302 -18.93 14.60 -24.22
CA GLY A 302 -19.62 13.70 -25.16
C GLY A 302 -21.08 13.37 -24.84
N ARG A 303 -21.59 13.72 -23.65
CA ARG A 303 -22.92 13.26 -23.19
C ARG A 303 -23.99 14.35 -23.11
N ASN A 304 -23.68 15.58 -23.51
CA ASN A 304 -24.65 16.68 -23.55
C ASN A 304 -24.90 17.20 -24.97
N GLY A 305 -24.94 16.27 -25.93
CA GLY A 305 -25.04 16.56 -27.36
C GLY A 305 -26.22 15.93 -28.05
N THR A 306 -27.40 15.81 -27.42
CA THR A 306 -28.71 15.72 -28.11
C THR A 306 -29.88 15.87 -27.13
N GLY A 307 -30.40 17.10 -27.01
CA GLY A 307 -31.84 17.32 -27.21
C GLY A 307 -32.84 17.04 -26.08
N GLN A 308 -32.58 17.43 -24.83
CA GLN A 308 -33.67 17.67 -23.87
C GLN A 308 -33.68 19.14 -23.48
N VAL A 309 -34.59 19.88 -24.09
CA VAL A 309 -34.94 21.25 -23.71
C VAL A 309 -35.49 21.19 -22.30
N SER A 310 -34.70 21.64 -21.32
CA SER A 310 -35.18 21.86 -19.96
C SER A 310 -36.11 23.06 -19.98
N ASP A 311 -37.40 22.77 -19.95
CA ASP A 311 -38.49 23.72 -19.84
C ASP A 311 -38.44 24.40 -18.46
N PHE A 312 -37.67 25.48 -18.36
CA PHE A 312 -37.76 26.44 -17.28
C PHE A 312 -38.38 27.71 -17.85
N GLN A 313 -39.69 27.68 -18.02
CA GLN A 313 -40.51 28.86 -18.23
C GLN A 313 -40.45 29.72 -16.95
N GLN A 314 -39.58 30.72 -16.92
CA GLN A 314 -39.59 31.77 -15.88
C GLN A 314 -40.78 32.70 -16.14
N ASP A 315 -41.84 32.51 -15.36
CA ASP A 315 -43.01 33.37 -15.35
C ASP A 315 -42.65 34.72 -14.70
N TRP A 316 -42.44 35.74 -15.53
CA TRP A 316 -42.06 37.07 -15.08
C TRP A 316 -43.24 37.73 -14.37
N VAL A 317 -43.04 38.01 -13.08
CA VAL A 317 -43.91 38.80 -12.21
C VAL A 317 -44.39 40.07 -12.92
N LYS A 318 -45.73 40.21 -13.03
CA LYS A 318 -46.45 41.36 -13.58
C LYS A 318 -45.93 42.69 -13.04
N LYS A 319 -45.33 43.50 -13.92
CA LYS A 319 -45.13 44.94 -13.73
C LYS A 319 -46.50 45.63 -13.71
N LYS A 320 -46.99 46.02 -12.53
CA LYS A 320 -48.07 47.00 -12.40
C LYS A 320 -47.48 48.40 -12.56
N GLY A 321 -47.98 49.14 -13.55
CA GLY A 321 -47.97 50.60 -13.54
C GLY A 321 -47.03 51.25 -14.55
N GLN A 322 -47.45 51.33 -15.81
CA GLN A 322 -47.41 52.60 -16.58
C GLN A 322 -48.12 52.44 -17.91
N GLN A 323 -49.17 53.25 -18.11
CA GLN A 323 -49.74 53.82 -19.33
C GLN A 323 -51.19 54.20 -18.97
N GLU A 324 -51.75 55.37 -19.23
CA GLU A 324 -51.35 56.59 -19.92
C GLU A 324 -52.54 57.51 -19.60
N ASP A 325 -52.34 58.61 -18.85
CA ASP A 325 -53.36 59.65 -18.74
C ASP A 325 -53.00 60.74 -19.74
N GLY A 326 -53.72 60.71 -20.86
CA GLY A 326 -53.56 61.62 -21.96
C GLY A 326 -54.35 62.90 -21.71
N GLY A 327 -53.65 64.03 -21.81
CA GLY A 327 -54.24 65.30 -22.20
C GLY A 327 -54.85 66.12 -21.06
N ASN A 328 -54.21 67.23 -20.72
CA ASN A 328 -54.58 68.54 -21.26
C ASN A 328 -53.99 69.64 -20.37
N ARG A 329 -53.30 70.60 -20.99
CA ARG A 329 -52.91 71.86 -20.37
C ARG A 329 -53.96 72.90 -20.75
N ASP A 330 -54.83 73.23 -19.81
CA ASP A 330 -55.52 74.53 -19.68
C ASP A 330 -55.34 74.91 -18.20
N MET A 331 -54.45 75.83 -17.81
CA MET A 331 -54.59 77.30 -17.82
C MET A 331 -55.88 77.81 -17.16
N ALA A 332 -55.88 77.91 -15.82
CA ALA A 332 -56.36 79.04 -15.02
C ALA A 332 -55.94 78.84 -13.55
#